data_AF-G7LP93-F1
#
_entry.id   AF-G7LP93-F1
#
_cell.length_a   1.000
_cell.length_b   1.000
_cell.length_c   1.000
_cell.angle_alpha   90.00
_cell.angle_beta   90.00
_cell.angle_gamma   90.00
#
_symmetry.space_group_name_H-M   'P 1'
#
loop_
_entity.id
_entity.type
_entity.pdbx_description
1 polymer ?
#
loop_
_entity_poly.entity_id
_entity_poly.type
_entity_poly.pdbx_seq_one_letter_code
_entity_poly.pdbx_strand_id
1 'polypeptide(L)' 'MGASAKQTISAQIPAELAAALENLAIELDRSKSWVIKEALTAMIEARERRHQMVLKGLADVDAGRVVSHSDVD' A
#
# COMPACT_ATOMS: atom_id res chain seq x y z
N MET A 1 28.75 5.65 -3.75
CA MET A 1 27.91 4.51 -3.31
C MET A 1 27.26 4.91 -1.99
N GLY A 2 26.07 5.52 -2.05
CA GLY A 2 25.38 5.98 -0.83
C GLY A 2 24.89 4.78 -0.04
N ALA A 3 25.34 4.65 1.21
CA ALA A 3 24.82 3.63 2.11
C ALA A 3 23.29 3.73 2.16
N SER A 4 22.59 2.60 1.98
CA SER A 4 21.15 2.53 2.21
C SER A 4 20.91 2.85 3.70
N ALA A 5 20.53 4.09 3.98
CA ALA A 5 20.27 4.54 5.33
C ALA A 5 19.00 3.84 5.83
N LYS A 6 19.17 2.93 6.79
CA LYS A 6 18.04 2.32 7.51
C LYS A 6 17.61 3.29 8.60
N GLN A 7 16.34 3.69 8.58
CA GLN A 7 15.73 4.50 9.63
C GLN A 7 14.84 3.61 10.51
N THR A 8 14.99 3.73 11.83
CA THR A 8 14.11 3.06 12.79
C THR A 8 12.91 3.96 13.08
N ILE A 9 11.72 3.36 13.07
CA ILE A 9 10.45 4.03 13.42
C ILE A 9 9.87 3.27 14.61
N SER A 10 9.42 4.01 15.64
CA SER A 10 8.75 3.45 16.81
C SER A 10 7.31 3.95 16.85
N ALA A 11 6.36 3.03 16.95
CA ALA A 11 4.94 3.34 17.07
C ALA A 11 4.30 2.42 18.11
N GLN A 12 3.44 2.99 18.96
CA GLN A 12 2.58 2.20 19.83
C GLN A 12 1.38 1.71 19.01
N ILE A 13 1.05 0.43 19.19
CA ILE A 13 -0.10 -0.20 18.53
C ILE A 13 -1.00 -0.85 19.58
N PRO A 14 -2.31 -0.99 19.32
CA PRO A 14 -3.21 -1.74 20.20
C PRO A 14 -2.71 -3.17 20.42
N ALA A 15 -2.91 -3.71 21.63
CA ALA A 15 -2.45 -5.05 22.00
C ALA A 15 -3.04 -6.14 21.08
N GLU A 16 -4.30 -6.00 20.68
CA GLU A 16 -4.96 -6.91 19.75
C GLU A 16 -4.26 -6.96 18.39
N LEU A 17 -3.81 -5.80 17.88
CA LEU A 17 -3.07 -5.73 16.62
C LEU A 17 -1.68 -6.37 16.75
N ALA A 18 -1.02 -6.18 17.89
CA ALA A 18 0.26 -6.83 18.15
C ALA A 18 0.13 -8.37 18.20
N ALA A 19 -0.95 -8.87 18.80
CA ALA A 19 -1.24 -10.31 18.84
C ALA A 19 -1.55 -10.88 17.44
N ALA A 20 -2.37 -10.17 16.65
CA ALA A 20 -2.65 -10.55 15.27
C ALA A 20 -1.38 -10.60 14.41
N LEU A 21 -0.47 -9.64 14.58
CA LEU A 21 0.81 -9.60 13.89
C LEU A 21 1.71 -10.79 14.27
N GLU A 22 1.76 -11.15 15.55
CA GLU A 22 2.53 -12.31 16.03
C GLU A 22 2.00 -13.61 15.40
N ASN A 23 0.68 -13.81 15.42
CA ASN A 23 0.07 -15.01 14.83
C ASN A 23 0.36 -15.11 13.33
N LEU A 24 0.26 -13.99 12.60
CA LEU A 24 0.58 -13.95 11.18
C LEU A 24 2.07 -14.22 10.91
N ALA A 25 2.96 -13.72 11.78
CA ALA A 25 4.39 -13.98 11.67
C ALA A 25 4.70 -15.48 11.84
N ILE A 26 4.03 -16.14 12.79
CA ILE A 26 4.14 -17.60 12.99
C ILE A 26 3.59 -18.36 11.78
N GLU A 27 2.40 -18.00 11.29
CA GLU A 27 1.76 -18.65 10.15
C GLU A 27 2.64 -18.59 8.89
N LEU A 28 3.30 -17.45 8.65
CA LEU A 28 4.13 -17.23 7.48
C LEU A 28 5.58 -17.74 7.64
N ASP A 29 5.96 -18.25 8.81
CA ASP A 29 7.35 -18.56 9.19
C ASP A 29 8.30 -17.37 8.95
N ARG A 30 7.91 -16.19 9.46
CA ARG A 30 8.63 -14.93 9.28
C ARG A 30 8.77 -14.16 10.58
N SER A 31 9.72 -13.22 10.60
CA SER A 31 9.84 -12.28 11.73
C SER A 31 8.73 -11.23 11.72
N LYS A 32 8.27 -10.79 12.90
CA LYS A 32 7.37 -9.63 13.05
C LYS A 32 7.84 -8.40 12.27
N SER A 33 9.14 -8.10 12.33
CA SER A 33 9.74 -6.98 11.61
C SER A 33 9.63 -7.11 10.10
N TRP A 34 9.62 -8.34 9.57
CA TRP A 34 9.39 -8.59 8.16
C TRP A 34 7.92 -8.35 7.81
N VAL A 35 6.98 -8.88 8.61
CA VAL A 35 5.54 -8.69 8.38
C VAL A 35 5.14 -7.21 8.45
N ILE A 36 5.70 -6.45 9.41
CA ILE A 36 5.48 -4.99 9.50
C ILE A 36 5.97 -4.29 8.24
N LYS A 37 7.16 -4.62 7.75
CA LYS A 37 7.70 -4.01 6.53
C LYS A 37 6.84 -4.34 5.32
N GLU A 38 6.42 -5.58 5.19
CA GLU A 38 5.56 -6.03 4.09
C GLU A 38 4.22 -5.30 4.10
N ALA A 39 3.57 -5.22 5.27
CA ALA A 39 2.32 -4.50 5.43
C ALA A 39 2.45 -3.00 5.08
N LEU A 40 3.54 -2.36 5.52
CA LEU A 40 3.81 -0.95 5.22
C LEU A 40 4.06 -0.73 3.72
N THR A 41 4.86 -1.58 3.08
CA THR A 41 5.12 -1.52 1.63
C THR A 41 3.82 -1.67 0.86
N ALA A 42 3.04 -2.71 1.14
CA ALA A 42 1.79 -2.98 0.46
C ALA A 42 0.77 -1.83 0.63
N MET A 43 0.69 -1.23 1.83
CA MET A 43 -0.18 -0.09 2.09
C MET A 43 0.23 1.14 1.26
N ILE A 44 1.52 1.48 1.23
CA ILE A 44 2.03 2.63 0.48
C ILE A 44 1.82 2.43 -1.02
N GLU A 45 2.17 1.26 -1.55
CA GLU A 45 1.98 0.94 -2.96
C GLU A 45 0.51 0.97 -3.37
N ALA A 46 -0.40 0.43 -2.54
CA ALA A 46 -1.83 0.48 -2.82
C ALA A 46 -2.38 1.90 -2.82
N ARG A 47 -1.86 2.77 -1.93
CA ARG A 47 -2.23 4.18 -1.88
C ARG A 47 -1.72 4.94 -3.10
N GLU A 48 -0.46 4.72 -3.46
CA GLU A 48 0.16 5.36 -4.62
C GLU A 48 -0.52 4.94 -5.92
N ARG A 49 -0.76 3.64 -6.11
CA ARG A 49 -1.50 3.13 -7.26
C ARG A 49 -2.88 3.74 -7.37
N ARG A 50 -3.63 3.86 -6.26
CA ARG A 50 -4.94 4.55 -6.28
C ARG A 50 -4.80 5.99 -6.71
N HIS A 51 -3.84 6.71 -6.15
CA HIS A 51 -3.62 8.12 -6.47
C HIS A 51 -3.28 8.32 -7.95
N GLN A 52 -2.34 7.53 -8.48
CA GLN A 52 -1.95 7.58 -9.88
C GLN A 52 -3.09 7.21 -10.83
N MET A 53 -3.90 6.21 -10.48
CA MET A 53 -5.08 5.84 -11.26
C MET A 53 -6.11 6.98 -11.32
N VAL A 54 -6.32 7.70 -10.22
CA VAL A 54 -7.21 8.87 -10.19
C VAL A 54 -6.67 9.99 -11.08
N LEU A 55 -5.37 10.33 -10.96
CA LEU A 55 -4.75 11.35 -11.81
C LEU A 55 -4.81 10.99 -13.29
N LYS A 56 -4.56 9.72 -13.62
CA LYS A 56 -4.69 9.22 -14.99
C LYS A 56 -6.13 9.37 -15.50
N GLY A 57 -7.12 8.99 -14.69
CA GLY A 57 -8.53 9.15 -15.03
C GLY A 57 -8.91 10.61 -15.29
N LEU A 58 -8.43 11.55 -14.47
CA LEU A 58 -8.63 12.99 -14.71
C LEU A 58 -7.99 13.44 -16.03
N ALA A 59 -6.77 13.01 -16.31
CA ALA A 59 -6.10 13.34 -17.58
C ALA A 59 -6.77 12.69 -18.81
N ASP A 60 -7.39 11.52 -18.64
CA ASP A 60 -8.20 10.88 -19.68
C ASP A 60 -9.48 11.69 -19.95
N VAL A 61 -10.14 12.20 -18.90
CA VAL A 61 -11.29 13.10 -19.02
C VAL A 61 -10.90 14.42 -19.70
N ASP A 62 -9.82 15.08 -19.26
CA ASP A 62 -9.34 16.33 -19.84
C ASP A 62 -8.95 16.19 -21.31
N ALA A 63 -8.44 15.02 -21.69
CA ALA A 63 -8.09 14.71 -23.08
C ALA A 63 -9.26 14.17 -23.92
N GLY A 64 -10.47 14.08 -23.35
CA GLY A 64 -11.65 13.56 -24.04
C GLY A 64 -11.60 12.05 -24.34
N ARG A 65 -10.71 11.29 -23.69
CA ARG A 65 -10.63 9.82 -23.76
C ARG A 65 -11.68 9.17 -22.87
N VAL A 66 -12.94 9.56 -23.05
CA VAL A 66 -14.10 9.06 -22.33
C VAL A 66 -15.04 8.34 -23.29
N VAL A 67 -15.85 7.42 -22.78
CA VAL A 67 -16.88 6.73 -23.55
C VAL A 67 -18.23 7.30 -23.15
N SER A 68 -19.08 7.64 -24.12
CA SER A 68 -20.44 8.09 -23.84
C SER A 68 -21.24 6.94 -23.22
N HIS A 69 -22.15 7.25 -22.30
CA HIS A 69 -23.01 6.23 -21.69
C HIS A 69 -23.80 5.43 -22.74
N SER A 70 -24.23 6.11 -23.83
CA SER A 70 -24.93 5.51 -24.97
C SER A 70 -24.13 4.45 -25.74
N ASP A 71 -22.80 4.44 -25.61
CA ASP A 71 -21.91 3.55 -26.36
C ASP A 71 -21.55 2.28 -25.55
N VAL A 72 -22.03 2.20 -24.29
CA VAL A 72 -21.78 1.08 -23.37
C VAL A 72 -23.03 0.20 -23.20
N ASP A 73 -24.19 0.64 -23.70
CA ASP A 73 -25.46 -0.10 -23.70
C ASP A 73 -25.57 -1.17 -24.80
#